data_AF-A0ABD1I958-F1
#
_entry.id   AF-A0ABD1I958-F1
#
_cell.length_a   1.000
_cell.length_b   1.000
_cell.length_c   1.000
_cell.angle_alpha   90.00
_cell.angle_beta   90.00
_cell.angle_gamma   90.00
#
_symmetry.space_group_name_H-M   'P 1'
#
loop_
_entity.id
_entity.type
_entity.pdbx_description
1 polymer ?
#
loop_
_entity_poly.entity_id
_entity_poly.type
_entity_poly.pdbx_seq_one_letter_code
_entity_poly.pdbx_strand_id
1 'polypeptide(L)'
;MTKIHEDTSDYLQTLLNQIGYDFYLSAKRAEVSKMLDVIPLLTKKHKFMACNILVKEPERLDLFTGFSLIDKHNYLMHILEEKHGI
;
A
#
# COMPACT_ATOMS: atom_id res chain seq x y z
N MET A 1 -14.15 24.02 34.22
CA MET A 1 -13.88 24.54 32.85
C MET A 1 -12.73 23.81 32.14
N THR A 2 -12.26 22.66 32.63
CA THR A 2 -11.11 21.91 32.08
C THR A 2 -11.51 20.84 31.06
N LYS A 3 -12.69 20.25 31.22
CA LYS A 3 -13.16 19.09 30.42
C LYS A 3 -13.30 19.38 28.91
N ILE A 4 -13.75 20.58 28.54
CA ILE A 4 -13.88 20.99 27.13
C ILE A 4 -12.51 21.08 26.44
N HIS A 5 -11.47 21.48 27.18
CA HIS A 5 -10.12 21.62 26.64
C HIS A 5 -9.45 20.26 26.41
N GLU A 6 -9.69 19.30 27.30
CA GLU A 6 -9.21 17.91 27.18
C GLU A 6 -9.90 17.21 25.99
N ASP A 7 -11.24 17.27 25.90
CA ASP A 7 -12.01 16.64 24.81
C ASP A 7 -11.63 17.22 23.43
N THR A 8 -11.34 18.53 23.36
CA THR A 8 -10.89 19.19 22.12
C THR A 8 -9.47 18.74 21.72
N SER A 9 -8.58 18.57 22.69
CA SER A 9 -7.21 18.10 22.46
C SER A 9 -7.19 16.66 21.95
N ASP A 10 -7.99 15.78 22.53
CA ASP A 10 -8.06 14.36 22.13
C ASP A 10 -8.64 14.19 20.72
N TYR A 11 -9.64 14.99 20.38
CA TYR A 11 -10.20 15.01 19.03
C TYR A 11 -9.19 15.50 17.98
N LEU A 12 -8.46 16.58 18.29
CA LEU A 12 -7.40 17.09 17.42
C LEU A 12 -6.28 16.06 17.23
N GLN A 13 -5.88 15.37 18.30
CA GLN A 13 -4.86 14.33 18.23
C GLN A 13 -5.33 13.13 17.38
N THR A 14 -6.61 12.77 17.49
CA THR A 14 -7.21 11.71 16.68
C THR A 14 -7.25 12.07 15.19
N LEU A 15 -7.65 13.30 14.87
CA LEU A 15 -7.63 13.81 13.50
C LEU A 15 -6.21 13.88 12.92
N LEU A 16 -5.24 14.37 13.71
CA LEU A 16 -3.83 14.41 13.30
C LEU A 16 -3.30 13.01 13.00
N ASN A 17 -3.63 12.03 13.83
CA ASN A 17 -3.25 10.64 13.60
C ASN A 17 -3.90 10.07 12.34
N GLN A 18 -5.18 10.39 12.08
CA GLN A 18 -5.89 9.95 10.88
C GLN A 18 -5.31 10.59 9.60
N ILE A 19 -5.08 11.91 9.60
CA ILE A 19 -4.47 12.62 8.47
C ILE A 19 -3.05 12.10 8.22
N GLY A 20 -2.27 11.89 9.29
CA GLY A 20 -0.93 11.31 9.21
C GLY A 20 -0.95 9.90 8.61
N TYR A 21 -1.92 9.07 9.00
CA TYR A 21 -2.12 7.73 8.46
C TYR A 21 -2.48 7.75 6.96
N ASP A 22 -3.44 8.59 6.56
CA ASP A 22 -3.86 8.71 5.16
C ASP A 22 -2.72 9.24 4.27
N PHE A 23 -1.94 10.21 4.78
CA PHE A 23 -0.75 10.72 4.10
C PHE A 23 0.32 9.64 3.95
N TYR A 24 0.57 8.87 5.02
CA TYR A 24 1.49 7.74 4.98
C TYR A 24 1.06 6.68 3.96
N LEU A 25 -0.24 6.34 3.90
CA LEU A 25 -0.78 5.43 2.90
C LEU A 25 -0.61 5.97 1.47
N SER A 26 -0.80 7.27 1.26
CA SER A 26 -0.58 7.91 -0.04
C SER A 26 0.88 7.81 -0.48
N ALA A 27 1.82 8.12 0.41
CA ALA A 27 3.25 7.98 0.17
C ALA A 27 3.62 6.52 -0.17
N LYS A 28 3.07 5.56 0.60
CA LYS A 28 3.26 4.12 0.36
C LYS A 28 2.75 3.69 -1.02
N ARG A 29 1.57 4.17 -1.45
CA ARG A 29 1.04 3.90 -2.81
C ARG A 29 1.97 4.41 -3.90
N ALA A 30 2.50 5.62 -3.74
CA ALA A 30 3.41 6.20 -4.71
C ALA A 30 4.72 5.40 -4.82
N GLU A 31 5.24 4.90 -3.69
CA GLU A 31 6.45 4.07 -3.66
C GLU A 31 6.22 2.70 -4.31
N VAL A 32 5.16 2.00 -3.93
CA VAL A 32 4.78 0.71 -4.53
C VAL A 32 4.58 0.87 -6.04
N SER A 33 3.95 1.95 -6.50
CA SER A 33 3.79 2.22 -7.94
C SER A 33 5.14 2.31 -8.66
N LYS A 34 6.14 3.00 -8.08
CA LYS A 34 7.49 3.09 -8.65
C LYS A 34 8.16 1.72 -8.72
N MET A 35 7.97 0.87 -7.70
CA MET A 35 8.50 -0.50 -7.71
C MET A 35 7.85 -1.38 -8.79
N LEU A 36 6.58 -1.18 -9.10
CA LEU A 36 5.88 -1.89 -10.19
C LEU A 36 6.28 -1.37 -11.57
N ASP A 37 6.80 -0.14 -11.67
CA ASP A 37 7.23 0.44 -12.93
C ASP A 37 8.52 -0.16 -13.48
N VAL A 38 9.40 -0.66 -12.61
CA VAL A 38 10.64 -1.33 -13.02
C VAL A 38 10.42 -2.77 -13.48
N ILE A 39 9.23 -3.35 -13.28
CA ILE A 39 8.95 -4.75 -13.62
C ILE A 39 8.51 -4.84 -15.10
N PRO A 40 9.31 -5.51 -15.94
CA PRO A 40 8.94 -5.72 -17.33
C PRO A 40 7.73 -6.67 -17.43
N LEU A 41 7.02 -6.61 -18.55
CA LEU A 41 5.89 -7.49 -18.90
C LEU A 41 4.61 -7.33 -18.05
N LEU A 42 4.56 -6.43 -17.07
CA LEU A 42 3.30 -6.14 -16.37
C LEU A 42 2.42 -5.17 -17.18
N THR A 43 1.20 -5.61 -17.51
CA THR A 43 0.20 -4.73 -18.12
C THR A 43 -0.21 -3.62 -17.14
N LYS A 44 -0.64 -2.45 -17.64
CA LYS A 44 -1.13 -1.35 -16.80
C LYS A 44 -2.24 -1.80 -15.84
N LYS A 45 -3.14 -2.68 -16.31
CA LYS A 45 -4.22 -3.26 -15.50
C LYS A 45 -3.67 -4.09 -14.32
N HIS A 46 -2.70 -4.96 -14.59
CA HIS A 46 -2.04 -5.76 -13.56
C HIS A 46 -1.30 -4.88 -12.54
N LYS A 47 -0.67 -3.78 -12.98
CA LYS A 47 -0.01 -2.83 -12.07
C LYS A 47 -0.99 -2.19 -11.09
N PHE A 48 -2.16 -1.76 -11.57
CA PHE A 48 -3.18 -1.16 -10.71
C PHE A 48 -3.75 -2.15 -9.69
N MET A 49 -4.01 -3.38 -10.12
CA MET A 49 -4.49 -4.45 -9.25
C MET A 49 -3.44 -4.84 -8.19
N ALA A 50 -2.21 -5.08 -8.63
CA ALA A 50 -1.09 -5.40 -7.75
C ALA A 50 -0.81 -4.30 -6.72
N CYS A 51 -0.80 -3.03 -7.14
CA CYS A 51 -0.59 -1.89 -6.24
C CYS A 51 -1.64 -1.86 -5.12
N ASN A 52 -2.91 -2.09 -5.46
CA ASN A 52 -4.00 -2.11 -4.48
C ASN A 52 -3.85 -3.26 -3.48
N ILE A 53 -3.40 -4.44 -3.94
CA ILE A 53 -3.16 -5.61 -3.08
C ILE A 53 -1.97 -5.35 -2.13
N LEU A 54 -0.83 -4.94 -2.66
CA LEU A 54 0.40 -4.73 -1.89
C LEU A 54 0.30 -3.60 -0.86
N VAL A 55 -0.50 -2.56 -1.16
CA VAL A 55 -0.71 -1.45 -0.21
C VAL A 55 -1.57 -1.90 0.97
N LYS A 56 -2.60 -2.72 0.71
CA LYS A 56 -3.51 -3.26 1.73
C LYS A 56 -2.89 -4.36 2.58
N GLU A 57 -2.01 -5.17 1.99
CA GLU A 57 -1.40 -6.33 2.62
C GLU A 57 0.12 -6.09 2.81
N PRO A 58 0.55 -5.43 3.90
CA PRO A 58 1.95 -5.06 4.12
C PRO A 58 2.90 -6.27 4.15
N GLU A 59 2.44 -7.42 4.63
CA GLU A 59 3.21 -8.67 4.63
C GLU A 59 3.59 -9.12 3.21
N ARG A 60 2.66 -8.98 2.25
CA ARG A 60 2.93 -9.29 0.83
C ARG A 60 3.90 -8.29 0.21
N LEU A 61 3.83 -7.02 0.63
CA LEU A 61 4.79 -6.00 0.19
C LEU A 61 6.20 -6.30 0.70
N ASP A 62 6.34 -6.71 1.96
CA ASP A 62 7.64 -7.06 2.55
C ASP A 62 8.29 -8.22 1.77
N LEU A 63 7.54 -9.30 1.54
CA LEU A 63 7.99 -10.42 0.69
C LEU A 63 8.35 -9.96 -0.72
N PHE A 64 7.50 -9.16 -1.35
CA PHE A 64 7.74 -8.62 -2.69
C PHE A 64 9.03 -7.81 -2.77
N THR A 65 9.36 -7.01 -1.75
CA THR A 65 10.60 -6.21 -1.75
C THR A 65 11.87 -7.07 -1.69
N GLY A 66 11.81 -8.23 -1.04
CA GLY A 66 12.92 -9.18 -0.92
C GLY A 66 13.20 -10.01 -2.18
N PHE A 67 12.29 -10.01 -3.17
CA PHE A 67 12.42 -10.82 -4.37
C PHE A 67 13.32 -10.20 -5.45
N SER A 68 13.93 -11.08 -6.26
CA SER A 68 14.62 -10.68 -7.50
C SER A 68 13.63 -10.12 -8.53
N LEU A 69 14.10 -9.43 -9.57
CA LEU A 69 13.20 -8.87 -10.59
C LEU A 69 12.33 -9.94 -11.28
N ILE A 70 12.90 -11.13 -11.49
CA ILE A 70 12.21 -12.28 -12.11
C ILE A 70 11.15 -12.83 -11.15
N ASP A 71 11.52 -13.04 -9.89
CA ASP A 71 10.62 -13.56 -8.86
C ASP A 71 9.50 -12.57 -8.53
N LYS A 72 9.78 -11.27 -8.59
CA LYS A 72 8.77 -10.20 -8.45
C LYS A 72 7.68 -10.33 -9.50
N HIS A 73 8.03 -10.57 -10.77
CA HIS A 73 7.03 -10.75 -11.81
C HIS A 73 6.16 -11.98 -11.53
N ASN A 74 6.78 -13.13 -11.24
CA ASN A 74 6.07 -14.38 -10.96
C ASN A 74 5.16 -14.26 -9.73
N TYR A 75 5.66 -13.64 -8.66
CA TYR A 75 4.88 -13.38 -7.46
C TYR A 75 3.68 -12.47 -7.73
N LEU A 76 3.86 -11.42 -8.54
CA LEU A 76 2.77 -10.54 -8.93
C LEU A 76 1.70 -11.28 -9.74
N MET A 77 2.08 -12.16 -10.65
CA MET A 77 1.10 -12.98 -11.37
C MET A 77 0.36 -13.92 -10.40
N HIS A 78 1.09 -14.59 -9.49
CA HIS A 78 0.48 -15.45 -8.48
C HIS A 78 -0.56 -14.73 -7.61
N ILE A 79 -0.27 -13.53 -7.09
CA ILE A 79 -1.24 -12.78 -6.27
C ILE A 79 -2.44 -12.29 -7.09
N LEU A 80 -2.26 -12.02 -8.39
CA LEU A 80 -3.32 -11.59 -9.29
C LEU A 80 -4.23 -12.76 -9.66
N GLU A 81 -3.65 -13.93 -9.94
CA GLU A 81 -4.37 -15.20 -10.13
C GLU A 81 -5.21 -15.53 -8.89
N GLU A 82 -4.62 -15.45 -7.69
CA GLU A 82 -5.30 -15.74 -6.42
C GLU A 82 -6.50 -14.82 -6.16
N LYS A 83 -6.36 -13.51 -6.41
CA LYS A 83 -7.38 -12.50 -6.06
C LYS A 83 -8.39 -12.20 -7.18
N HIS A 84 -8.02 -12.46 -8.43
CA HIS A 84 -8.81 -12.06 -9.60
C HIS A 84 -9.09 -13.19 -10.59
N GLY A 85 -8.52 -14.40 -10.40
CA GLY A 85 -8.78 -15.57 -11.24
C GLY A 85 -8.38 -15.36 -12.71
N ILE A 86 -7.36 -14.53 -12.95
CA ILE A 86 -6.81 -14.24 -14.28
C ILE A 86 -6.01 -15.46 -14.76
#